data_AF-A0A3M7SL68-F1
#
_entry.id   AF-A0A3M7SL68-F1
#
_cell.length_a   1.000
_cell.length_b   1.000
_cell.length_c   1.000
_cell.angle_alpha   90.00
_cell.angle_beta   90.00
_cell.angle_gamma   90.00
#
_symmetry.space_group_name_H-M   'P 1'
#
loop_
_entity.id
_entity.type
_entity.pdbx_description
1 polymer ?
#
loop_
_entity_poly.entity_id
_entity_poly.type
_entity_poly.pdbx_seq_one_letter_code
_entity_poly.pdbx_strand_id
1 'polypeptide(L)'
;MSFNKQNQNHKNYLMLVEFCKFLRQNGDKLFDKDSKLCLRSDQLTVLHEYLQQIIHRDRLSHENTDKYSRRKSSVLNLTNTKEFILLYQSNQLHFIQDFLFKITSLKITSNLGQTSINDSIRLNIFGSITYLELKNIPVLNIYDLENLRKQLETLIAFKSIAKVQDLIQSCGADQSSPSSWPKLNTLKLSYNYLSSLDDSFRLAASIEVLDLSHNNLKNCEQFLHNLPKLKRINLSFNKLEEIPSISESESTSQLEYLDLSYNNIEKINASSKL
;
A
#
# COMPACT_ATOMS: atom_id res chain seq x y z
N MET A 1 -9.59 6.80 -33.26
CA MET A 1 -9.73 6.40 -31.82
C MET A 1 -9.77 4.89 -31.59
N SER A 2 -10.33 4.06 -32.49
CA SER A 2 -10.39 2.59 -32.26
C SER A 2 -9.03 1.86 -32.40
N PHE A 3 -8.15 2.31 -33.31
CA PHE A 3 -6.86 1.66 -33.58
C PHE A 3 -5.88 1.72 -32.39
N ASN A 4 -5.79 2.87 -31.71
CA ASN A 4 -4.96 3.02 -30.50
C ASN A 4 -5.49 2.16 -29.34
N LYS A 5 -6.81 1.99 -29.24
CA LYS A 5 -7.44 1.18 -28.19
C LYS A 5 -7.21 -0.32 -28.41
N GLN A 6 -7.28 -0.79 -29.64
CA GLN A 6 -6.95 -2.18 -29.99
C GLN A 6 -5.47 -2.51 -29.71
N ASN A 7 -4.56 -1.60 -30.07
CA ASN A 7 -3.13 -1.78 -29.80
C ASN A 7 -2.82 -1.81 -28.29
N GLN A 8 -3.51 -0.97 -27.49
CA GLN A 8 -3.37 -1.00 -26.04
C GLN A 8 -3.92 -2.29 -25.42
N ASN A 9 -5.08 -2.77 -25.87
CA ASN A 9 -5.66 -4.04 -25.40
C ASN A 9 -4.72 -5.23 -25.69
N HIS A 10 -4.08 -5.24 -26.85
CA HIS A 10 -3.11 -6.28 -27.20
C HIS A 10 -1.86 -6.23 -26.29
N LYS A 11 -1.34 -5.03 -25.98
CA LYS A 11 -0.25 -4.88 -25.00
C LYS A 11 -0.64 -5.36 -23.60
N ASN A 12 -1.83 -4.98 -23.14
CA ASN A 12 -2.37 -5.41 -21.84
C ASN A 12 -2.52 -6.95 -21.79
N TYR A 13 -3.01 -7.55 -22.87
CA TYR A 13 -3.10 -9.00 -23.03
C TYR A 13 -1.73 -9.69 -22.88
N LEU A 14 -0.73 -9.24 -23.63
CA LEU A 14 0.62 -9.81 -23.55
C LEU A 14 1.21 -9.69 -22.14
N MET A 15 1.00 -8.54 -21.49
CA MET A 15 1.42 -8.32 -20.10
C MET A 15 0.81 -9.36 -19.16
N LEU A 16 -0.50 -9.62 -19.27
CA LEU A 16 -1.20 -10.60 -18.42
C LEU A 16 -0.77 -12.05 -18.70
N VAL A 17 -0.52 -12.40 -19.97
CA VAL A 17 0.01 -13.73 -20.33
C VAL A 17 1.38 -13.96 -19.70
N GLU A 18 2.29 -12.99 -19.84
CA GLU A 18 3.63 -13.07 -19.26
C GLU A 18 3.57 -13.07 -17.72
N PHE A 19 2.66 -12.30 -17.13
CA PHE A 19 2.44 -12.31 -15.69
C PHE A 19 1.95 -13.69 -15.20
N CYS A 20 1.00 -14.31 -15.90
CA CYS A 20 0.52 -15.66 -15.59
C CYS A 20 1.66 -16.69 -15.66
N LYS A 21 2.51 -16.61 -16.69
CA LYS A 21 3.70 -17.48 -16.81
C LYS A 21 4.68 -17.26 -15.64
N PHE A 22 4.95 -16.00 -15.30
CA PHE A 22 5.81 -15.64 -14.17
C PHE A 22 5.30 -16.25 -12.85
N LEU A 23 4.00 -16.11 -12.57
CA LEU A 23 3.38 -16.68 -11.37
C LEU A 23 3.45 -18.21 -11.35
N ARG A 24 3.27 -18.89 -12.49
CA ARG A 24 3.43 -20.35 -12.57
C ARG A 24 4.85 -20.82 -12.31
N GLN A 25 5.85 -20.05 -12.72
CA GLN A 25 7.26 -20.41 -12.57
C GLN A 25 7.83 -20.07 -11.19
N ASN A 26 7.30 -19.04 -10.53
CA ASN A 26 7.86 -18.48 -9.29
C ASN A 26 6.89 -18.54 -8.10
N GLY A 27 5.74 -19.19 -8.26
CA GLY A 27 4.62 -19.12 -7.33
C GLY A 27 4.98 -19.53 -5.90
N ASP A 28 5.68 -20.65 -5.75
CA ASP A 28 6.06 -21.19 -4.43
C ASP A 28 6.93 -20.21 -3.64
N LYS A 29 7.82 -19.49 -4.33
CA LYS A 29 8.70 -18.49 -3.69
C LYS A 29 7.92 -17.29 -3.18
N LEU A 30 6.83 -16.90 -3.84
CA LEU A 30 6.03 -15.74 -3.46
C LEU A 30 5.20 -15.97 -2.18
N PHE A 31 5.09 -17.21 -1.71
CA PHE A 31 4.51 -17.54 -0.41
C PHE A 31 5.55 -17.63 0.71
N ASP A 32 6.84 -17.54 0.37
CA ASP A 32 7.89 -17.39 1.36
C ASP A 32 7.88 -15.97 1.95
N LYS A 33 8.14 -15.85 3.25
CA LYS A 33 8.02 -14.59 4.00
C LYS A 33 8.99 -13.51 3.51
N ASP A 34 10.09 -13.91 2.89
CA ASP A 34 11.14 -13.01 2.43
C ASP A 34 10.92 -12.49 1.00
N SER A 35 10.05 -13.14 0.24
CA SER A 35 9.74 -12.75 -1.13
C SER A 35 8.63 -11.72 -1.19
N LYS A 36 8.71 -10.82 -2.18
CA LYS A 36 7.73 -9.75 -2.38
C LYS A 36 7.29 -9.75 -3.83
N LEU A 37 5.98 -9.73 -4.07
CA LEU A 37 5.48 -9.44 -5.40
C LEU A 37 5.68 -7.94 -5.68
N CYS A 38 6.48 -7.60 -6.67
CA CYS A 38 6.70 -6.21 -7.07
C CYS A 38 5.89 -5.89 -8.33
N LEU A 39 4.98 -4.93 -8.24
CA LEU A 39 4.16 -4.47 -9.36
C LEU A 39 4.32 -2.97 -9.55
N ARG A 40 4.32 -2.53 -10.81
CA ARG A 40 4.17 -1.12 -11.12
C ARG A 40 2.69 -0.71 -11.08
N SER A 41 2.43 0.58 -10.83
CA SER A 41 1.07 1.12 -10.81
C SER A 41 0.28 0.83 -12.09
N ASP A 42 0.89 0.96 -13.27
CA ASP A 42 0.26 0.69 -14.57
C ASP A 42 -0.15 -0.78 -14.71
N GLN A 43 0.69 -1.70 -14.24
CA GLN A 43 0.41 -3.14 -14.28
C GLN A 43 -0.75 -3.49 -13.36
N LEU A 44 -0.80 -2.87 -12.18
CA LEU A 44 -1.85 -3.11 -11.20
C LEU A 44 -3.20 -2.59 -11.67
N THR A 45 -3.24 -1.43 -12.33
CA THR A 45 -4.46 -0.89 -12.96
C THR A 45 -5.01 -1.86 -14.02
N VAL A 46 -4.14 -2.40 -14.89
CA VAL A 46 -4.55 -3.37 -15.91
C VAL A 46 -5.05 -4.68 -15.30
N LEU A 47 -4.34 -5.20 -14.28
CA LEU A 47 -4.78 -6.39 -13.54
C LEU A 47 -6.19 -6.20 -12.99
N HIS A 48 -6.39 -5.11 -12.24
CA HIS A 48 -7.68 -4.79 -11.66
C HIS A 48 -8.77 -4.63 -12.74
N GLU A 49 -8.49 -3.92 -13.83
CA GLU A 49 -9.44 -3.72 -14.93
C GLU A 49 -9.92 -5.04 -15.52
N TYR A 50 -9.03 -6.01 -15.77
CA TYR A 50 -9.39 -7.33 -16.32
C TYR A 50 -10.06 -8.23 -15.29
N LEU A 51 -9.56 -8.27 -14.05
CA LEU A 51 -10.12 -9.15 -13.00
C LEU A 51 -11.56 -8.74 -12.63
N GLN A 52 -11.89 -7.45 -12.64
CA GLN A 52 -13.27 -6.99 -12.41
C GLN A 52 -14.26 -7.45 -13.50
N GLN A 53 -13.80 -7.75 -14.71
CA GLN A 53 -14.66 -8.25 -15.78
C GLN A 53 -15.05 -9.72 -15.62
N ILE A 54 -14.33 -10.49 -14.78
CA ILE A 54 -14.66 -11.90 -14.48
C ILE A 54 -16.08 -11.99 -13.93
N ILE A 55 -16.37 -11.22 -12.86
CA ILE A 55 -17.68 -11.19 -12.20
C ILE A 55 -18.81 -10.88 -13.19
N HIS A 56 -18.58 -9.91 -14.09
CA HIS A 56 -19.56 -9.53 -15.10
C HIS A 56 -19.83 -10.66 -16.08
N ARG A 57 -18.79 -11.39 -16.49
CA ARG A 57 -18.91 -12.49 -17.43
C ARG A 57 -19.56 -13.72 -16.81
N ASP A 58 -19.23 -14.03 -15.55
CA ASP A 58 -19.87 -15.11 -14.81
C ASP A 58 -21.37 -14.84 -14.66
N ARG A 59 -21.77 -13.60 -14.36
CA ARG A 59 -23.20 -13.24 -14.33
C ARG A 59 -23.88 -13.45 -15.69
N LEU A 60 -23.25 -13.01 -16.79
CA LEU A 60 -23.79 -13.20 -18.14
C LEU A 60 -23.91 -14.68 -18.55
N SER A 61 -23.00 -15.55 -18.11
CA SER A 61 -23.12 -17.00 -18.39
C SER A 61 -24.29 -17.64 -17.63
N HIS A 62 -24.66 -17.09 -16.47
CA HIS A 62 -25.80 -17.54 -15.66
C HIS A 62 -27.13 -16.87 -16.06
N GLU A 63 -27.11 -15.68 -16.68
CA GLU A 63 -28.31 -14.96 -17.15
C GLU A 63 -28.92 -15.54 -18.44
N ASN A 64 -28.32 -16.57 -19.06
CA ASN A 64 -28.95 -17.30 -20.18
C ASN A 64 -30.20 -18.11 -19.77
N THR A 65 -30.58 -18.12 -18.48
CA THR A 65 -31.85 -18.70 -18.00
C THR A 65 -32.93 -17.68 -17.68
N ASP A 66 -32.66 -16.37 -17.57
CA ASP A 66 -33.69 -15.38 -17.19
C ASP A 66 -33.78 -14.18 -18.13
N LYS A 67 -34.88 -14.17 -18.90
CA LYS A 67 -35.15 -13.28 -20.06
C LYS A 67 -35.47 -11.82 -19.72
N TYR A 68 -35.24 -11.33 -18.50
CA TYR A 68 -35.70 -10.00 -18.09
C TYR A 68 -34.68 -9.28 -17.20
N SER A 69 -33.63 -8.70 -17.79
CA SER A 69 -32.85 -7.60 -17.17
C SER A 69 -31.98 -6.84 -18.18
N ARG A 70 -32.58 -6.24 -19.21
CA ARG A 70 -31.90 -5.19 -20.00
C ARG A 70 -31.89 -3.88 -19.22
N ARG A 71 -30.90 -3.69 -18.36
CA ARG A 71 -30.41 -2.34 -18.01
C ARG A 71 -28.99 -2.19 -18.54
N LYS A 72 -28.86 -1.27 -19.51
CA LYS A 72 -27.60 -0.84 -20.12
C LYS A 72 -26.63 -0.37 -19.03
N SER A 73 -25.64 -1.20 -18.74
CA SER A 73 -24.43 -0.79 -18.04
C SER A 73 -23.40 -0.37 -19.10
N SER A 74 -22.95 0.87 -19.04
CA SER A 74 -21.87 1.45 -19.85
C SER A 74 -20.48 0.83 -19.58
N VAL A 75 -20.41 -0.27 -18.82
CA VAL A 75 -19.17 -0.96 -18.37
C VAL A 75 -18.65 -2.00 -19.39
N LEU A 76 -19.40 -2.30 -20.45
CA LEU A 76 -19.09 -3.41 -21.38
C LEU A 76 -18.14 -3.02 -22.54
N ASN A 77 -16.89 -2.66 -22.28
CA ASN A 77 -15.93 -2.43 -23.38
C ASN A 77 -14.86 -3.52 -23.53
N LEU A 78 -14.49 -4.26 -22.47
CA LEU A 78 -13.44 -5.28 -22.54
C LEU A 78 -13.96 -6.72 -22.66
N THR A 79 -15.11 -7.03 -22.07
CA THR A 79 -15.65 -8.41 -22.00
C THR A 79 -15.80 -9.08 -23.37
N ASN A 80 -16.07 -8.30 -24.42
CA ASN A 80 -16.27 -8.76 -25.79
C ASN A 80 -15.00 -8.70 -26.65
N THR A 81 -13.85 -8.31 -26.09
CA THR A 81 -12.57 -8.29 -26.84
C THR A 81 -12.01 -9.70 -26.99
N LYS A 82 -11.38 -9.99 -28.13
CA LYS A 82 -10.77 -11.30 -28.40
C LYS A 82 -9.74 -11.66 -27.32
N GLU A 83 -8.93 -10.67 -26.93
CA GLU A 83 -7.91 -10.76 -25.89
C GLU A 83 -8.48 -11.21 -24.54
N PHE A 84 -9.54 -10.54 -24.07
CA PHE A 84 -10.19 -10.90 -22.82
C PHE A 84 -10.79 -12.30 -22.88
N ILE A 85 -11.45 -12.65 -23.99
CA ILE A 85 -12.05 -13.97 -24.21
C ILE A 85 -11.00 -15.08 -24.12
N LEU A 86 -9.84 -14.90 -24.74
CA LEU A 86 -8.74 -15.86 -24.69
C LEU A 86 -8.22 -16.07 -23.27
N LEU A 87 -8.00 -14.99 -22.51
CA LEU A 87 -7.52 -15.07 -21.12
C LEU A 87 -8.54 -15.74 -20.19
N TYR A 88 -9.82 -15.43 -20.36
CA TYR A 88 -10.90 -16.00 -19.57
C TYR A 88 -11.10 -17.49 -19.87
N GLN A 89 -11.21 -17.88 -21.15
CA GLN A 89 -11.42 -19.28 -21.55
C GLN A 89 -10.22 -20.19 -21.22
N SER A 90 -9.00 -19.65 -21.23
CA SER A 90 -7.80 -20.38 -20.82
C SER A 90 -7.59 -20.44 -19.30
N ASN A 91 -8.56 -19.95 -18.52
CA ASN A 91 -8.55 -19.90 -17.06
C ASN A 91 -7.36 -19.13 -16.45
N GLN A 92 -6.71 -18.26 -17.24
CA GLN A 92 -5.56 -17.49 -16.76
C GLN A 92 -5.98 -16.40 -15.78
N LEU A 93 -7.12 -15.76 -16.00
CA LEU A 93 -7.62 -14.70 -15.11
C LEU A 93 -8.01 -15.24 -13.73
N HIS A 94 -8.72 -16.37 -13.66
CA HIS A 94 -9.03 -17.02 -12.37
C HIS A 94 -7.75 -17.47 -11.66
N PHE A 95 -6.80 -18.08 -12.37
CA PHE A 95 -5.52 -18.45 -11.79
C PHE A 95 -4.78 -17.23 -11.20
N ILE A 96 -4.71 -16.12 -11.95
CA ILE A 96 -4.12 -14.87 -11.45
C ILE A 96 -4.88 -14.39 -10.21
N GLN A 97 -6.21 -14.35 -10.23
CA GLN A 97 -7.04 -13.92 -9.12
C GLN A 97 -6.78 -14.75 -7.85
N ASP A 98 -6.87 -16.07 -7.96
CA ASP A 98 -6.64 -17.01 -6.85
C ASP A 98 -5.24 -16.84 -6.26
N PHE A 99 -4.26 -16.56 -7.12
CA PHE A 99 -2.89 -16.35 -6.71
C PHE A 99 -2.72 -15.01 -5.98
N LEU A 100 -3.19 -13.90 -6.56
CA LEU A 100 -3.10 -12.56 -5.96
C LEU A 100 -3.82 -12.50 -4.61
N PHE A 101 -4.94 -13.21 -4.46
CA PHE A 101 -5.69 -13.24 -3.22
C PHE A 101 -4.88 -13.81 -2.04
N LYS A 102 -3.92 -14.69 -2.33
CA LYS A 102 -3.05 -15.36 -1.35
C LYS A 102 -1.72 -14.64 -1.10
N ILE A 103 -1.38 -13.62 -1.89
CA ILE A 103 -0.15 -12.84 -1.68
C ILE A 103 -0.21 -12.15 -0.32
N THR A 104 0.88 -12.27 0.44
CA THR A 104 1.04 -11.65 1.76
C THR A 104 1.96 -10.43 1.71
N SER A 105 2.88 -10.37 0.75
CA SER A 105 3.90 -9.34 0.64
C SER A 105 3.91 -8.66 -0.72
N LEU A 106 3.54 -7.38 -0.74
CA LEU A 106 3.37 -6.59 -1.95
C LEU A 106 4.23 -5.33 -1.90
N LYS A 107 4.92 -5.08 -3.02
CA LYS A 107 5.61 -3.83 -3.29
C LYS A 107 5.02 -3.17 -4.53
N ILE A 108 4.67 -1.89 -4.41
CA ILE A 108 4.11 -1.10 -5.49
C ILE A 108 5.06 0.06 -5.79
N THR A 109 5.43 0.20 -7.06
CA THR A 109 6.30 1.29 -7.54
C THR A 109 5.60 2.11 -8.61
N SER A 110 5.83 3.42 -8.64
CA SER A 110 5.28 4.24 -9.73
C SER A 110 5.87 3.90 -11.09
N ASN A 111 5.11 4.23 -12.14
CA ASN A 111 5.59 4.17 -13.50
C ASN A 111 6.60 5.31 -13.77
N LEU A 112 7.80 4.98 -14.20
CA LEU A 112 8.84 5.96 -14.54
C LEU A 112 8.43 6.70 -15.82
N GLY A 113 8.28 8.03 -15.74
CA GLY A 113 8.08 8.90 -16.91
C GLY A 113 6.71 9.55 -17.05
N GLN A 114 5.77 9.33 -16.12
CA GLN A 114 4.55 10.13 -16.03
C GLN A 114 4.70 11.18 -14.92
N THR A 115 4.52 12.46 -15.29
CA THR A 115 4.61 13.61 -14.36
C THR A 115 3.38 13.76 -13.46
N SER A 116 2.29 13.06 -13.77
CA SER A 116 1.08 13.01 -12.96
C SER A 116 0.66 11.55 -12.78
N ILE A 117 0.88 11.00 -11.58
CA ILE A 117 0.28 9.73 -11.19
C ILE A 117 -1.18 10.07 -10.87
N ASN A 118 -2.06 10.03 -11.86
CA ASN A 118 -3.52 10.14 -11.66
C ASN A 118 -4.19 8.76 -11.66
N ASP A 119 -3.41 7.68 -11.70
CA ASP A 119 -3.94 6.33 -11.70
C ASP A 119 -4.45 5.98 -10.30
N SER A 120 -5.75 5.69 -10.23
CA SER A 120 -6.36 5.10 -9.03
C SER A 120 -5.92 3.64 -8.92
N ILE A 121 -5.26 3.32 -7.83
CA ILE A 121 -4.73 1.99 -7.55
C ILE A 121 -5.64 1.33 -6.52
N ARG A 122 -6.25 0.20 -6.88
CA ARG A 122 -7.15 -0.56 -6.01
C ARG A 122 -6.47 -1.80 -5.46
N LEU A 123 -6.57 -2.01 -4.15
CA LEU A 123 -5.97 -3.17 -3.46
C LEU A 123 -6.95 -4.32 -3.22
N ASN A 124 -8.23 -4.17 -3.55
CA ASN A 124 -9.27 -5.19 -3.34
C ASN A 124 -9.04 -6.54 -4.05
N ILE A 125 -8.08 -6.63 -4.98
CA ILE A 125 -7.69 -7.89 -5.63
C ILE A 125 -6.76 -8.75 -4.75
N PHE A 126 -6.25 -8.19 -3.64
CA PHE A 126 -5.42 -8.90 -2.68
C PHE A 126 -6.19 -9.15 -1.38
N GLY A 127 -6.21 -10.40 -0.92
CA GLY A 127 -6.95 -10.82 0.27
C GLY A 127 -6.11 -10.88 1.54
N SER A 128 -4.81 -11.19 1.41
CA SER A 128 -4.00 -11.69 2.54
C SER A 128 -2.78 -10.83 2.88
N ILE A 129 -2.74 -9.58 2.40
CA ILE A 129 -1.58 -8.70 2.57
C ILE A 129 -1.30 -8.41 4.05
N THR A 130 -0.11 -8.78 4.51
CA THR A 130 0.45 -8.42 5.82
C THR A 130 1.66 -7.48 5.69
N TYR A 131 2.31 -7.42 4.52
CA TYR A 131 3.41 -6.53 4.20
C TYR A 131 3.07 -5.69 2.96
N LEU A 132 3.11 -4.36 3.09
CA LEU A 132 2.91 -3.43 1.99
C LEU A 132 4.05 -2.41 1.91
N GLU A 133 4.65 -2.27 0.73
CA GLU A 133 5.66 -1.26 0.43
C GLU A 133 5.22 -0.38 -0.74
N LEU A 134 5.09 0.92 -0.48
CA LEU A 134 4.78 1.94 -1.46
C LEU A 134 6.04 2.76 -1.76
N LYS A 135 6.42 2.84 -3.04
CA LYS A 135 7.59 3.60 -3.47
C LYS A 135 7.23 4.58 -4.57
N ASN A 136 7.41 5.87 -4.27
CA ASN A 136 7.12 6.99 -5.17
C ASN A 136 5.65 7.01 -5.65
N ILE A 137 4.69 6.62 -4.83
CA ILE A 137 3.26 6.65 -5.16
C ILE A 137 2.52 7.47 -4.10
N PRO A 138 1.84 8.56 -4.46
CA PRO A 138 1.02 9.29 -3.50
C PRO A 138 -0.03 8.37 -2.87
N VAL A 139 -0.04 8.30 -1.54
CA VAL A 139 -1.00 7.43 -0.83
C VAL A 139 -2.45 7.79 -1.12
N LEU A 140 -2.72 9.05 -1.46
CA LEU A 140 -4.04 9.55 -1.87
C LEU A 140 -4.57 8.93 -3.17
N ASN A 141 -3.77 8.12 -3.88
CA ASN A 141 -4.20 7.37 -5.05
C ASN A 141 -4.48 5.89 -4.74
N ILE A 142 -4.21 5.44 -3.52
CA ILE A 142 -4.41 4.06 -3.09
C ILE A 142 -5.79 3.91 -2.47
N TYR A 143 -6.62 3.07 -3.07
CA TYR A 143 -7.93 2.66 -2.58
C TYR A 143 -7.86 1.27 -1.95
N ASP A 144 -8.86 0.96 -1.12
CA ASP A 144 -9.04 -0.29 -0.40
C ASP A 144 -7.96 -0.56 0.66
N LEU A 145 -7.21 0.47 1.06
CA LEU A 145 -6.20 0.37 2.10
C LEU A 145 -6.84 0.14 3.48
N GLU A 146 -8.06 0.65 3.69
CA GLU A 146 -8.82 0.42 4.92
C GLU A 146 -9.11 -1.06 5.20
N ASN A 147 -9.23 -1.87 4.14
CA ASN A 147 -9.47 -3.31 4.25
C ASN A 147 -8.27 -4.04 4.87
N LEU A 148 -7.08 -3.43 4.84
CA LEU A 148 -5.85 -4.02 5.36
C LEU A 148 -5.65 -3.76 6.87
N ARG A 149 -6.41 -2.84 7.50
CA ARG A 149 -6.19 -2.42 8.90
C ARG A 149 -6.04 -3.58 9.88
N LYS A 150 -6.91 -4.59 9.75
CA LYS A 150 -6.98 -5.72 10.70
C LYS A 150 -5.85 -6.73 10.55
N GLN A 151 -5.11 -6.69 9.44
CA GLN A 151 -4.14 -7.73 9.08
C GLN A 151 -2.74 -7.20 8.75
N LEU A 152 -2.59 -5.93 8.40
CA LEU A 152 -1.31 -5.36 8.00
C LEU A 152 -0.35 -5.32 9.21
N GLU A 153 0.82 -5.91 9.04
CA GLU A 153 1.87 -6.02 10.04
C GLU A 153 3.03 -5.07 9.76
N THR A 154 3.35 -4.89 8.47
CA THR A 154 4.41 -3.99 8.01
C THR A 154 3.91 -3.08 6.91
N LEU A 155 4.15 -1.78 7.09
CA LEU A 155 3.86 -0.76 6.10
C LEU A 155 5.08 0.13 5.88
N ILE A 156 5.52 0.20 4.62
CA ILE A 156 6.62 1.05 4.20
C ILE A 156 6.09 2.03 3.16
N ALA A 157 6.33 3.32 3.36
CA ALA A 157 5.99 4.36 2.41
C ALA A 157 7.19 5.27 2.17
N PHE A 158 7.80 5.15 1.00
CA PHE A 158 8.95 5.94 0.56
C PHE A 158 8.51 6.95 -0.48
N LYS A 159 8.76 8.26 -0.25
CA LYS A 159 8.32 9.36 -1.14
C LYS A 159 6.86 9.22 -1.57
N SER A 160 6.00 8.86 -0.63
CA SER A 160 4.62 8.44 -0.89
C SER A 160 3.60 9.19 -0.02
N ILE A 161 4.04 9.88 1.03
CA ILE A 161 3.15 10.61 1.94
C ILE A 161 3.60 12.06 2.15
N ALA A 162 2.62 12.93 2.36
CA ALA A 162 2.82 14.33 2.75
C ALA A 162 2.39 14.59 4.21
N LYS A 163 1.39 13.84 4.70
CA LYS A 163 0.94 13.85 6.10
C LYS A 163 0.74 12.42 6.59
N VAL A 164 0.98 12.16 7.86
CA VAL A 164 0.81 10.83 8.45
C VAL A 164 -0.66 10.45 8.53
N GLN A 165 -1.54 11.40 8.89
CA GLN A 165 -2.99 11.21 8.92
C GLN A 165 -3.56 10.70 7.59
N ASP A 166 -3.02 11.12 6.44
CA ASP A 166 -3.53 10.70 5.14
C ASP A 166 -3.34 9.19 4.94
N LEU A 167 -2.33 8.60 5.59
CA LEU A 167 -2.07 7.17 5.58
C LEU A 167 -2.79 6.44 6.71
N ILE A 168 -2.57 6.86 7.96
CA ILE A 168 -2.99 6.11 9.15
C ILE A 168 -4.47 6.32 9.48
N GLN A 169 -4.95 7.57 9.37
CA GLN A 169 -6.34 7.90 9.66
C GLN A 169 -7.23 7.73 8.43
N SER A 170 -6.86 8.34 7.29
CA SER A 170 -7.71 8.40 6.09
C SER A 170 -7.58 7.21 5.15
N CYS A 171 -6.60 6.31 5.36
CA CYS A 171 -6.32 5.17 4.48
C CYS A 171 -6.17 5.56 3.00
N GLY A 172 -5.37 6.59 2.73
CA GLY A 172 -5.09 7.02 1.37
C GLY A 172 -6.31 7.66 0.71
N ALA A 173 -6.76 7.07 -0.39
CA ALA A 173 -7.89 7.55 -1.18
C ALA A 173 -9.26 7.17 -0.58
N ASP A 174 -9.29 6.29 0.42
CA ASP A 174 -10.53 5.79 1.02
C ASP A 174 -11.28 6.87 1.82
N GLN A 175 -10.56 7.88 2.33
CA GLN A 175 -11.10 8.92 3.21
C GLN A 175 -11.83 8.34 4.43
N SER A 176 -11.31 7.24 4.96
CA SER A 176 -11.95 6.48 6.04
C SER A 176 -12.05 7.29 7.33
N SER A 177 -13.01 6.88 8.17
CA SER A 177 -13.06 7.33 9.55
C SER A 177 -11.88 6.78 10.38
N PRO A 178 -11.50 7.46 11.48
CA PRO A 178 -10.45 6.97 12.37
C PRO A 178 -10.77 5.57 12.91
N SER A 179 -9.84 4.63 12.74
CA SER A 179 -9.96 3.25 13.23
C SER A 179 -8.59 2.65 13.53
N SER A 180 -8.52 1.64 14.38
CA SER A 180 -7.25 1.09 14.84
C SER A 180 -6.54 0.22 13.79
N TRP A 181 -5.21 0.16 13.90
CA TRP A 181 -4.30 -0.76 13.22
C TRP A 181 -3.77 -1.78 14.23
N PRO A 182 -4.57 -2.81 14.60
CA PRO A 182 -4.26 -3.68 15.74
C PRO A 182 -2.99 -4.52 15.58
N LYS A 183 -2.52 -4.73 14.35
CA LYS A 183 -1.38 -5.61 14.05
C LYS A 183 -0.16 -4.88 13.45
N LEU A 184 -0.24 -3.57 13.22
CA LEU A 184 0.83 -2.83 12.55
C LEU A 184 2.04 -2.64 13.47
N ASN A 185 2.98 -3.56 13.38
CA ASN A 185 4.17 -3.60 14.23
C ASN A 185 5.33 -2.77 13.67
N THR A 186 5.44 -2.69 12.33
CA THR A 186 6.51 -1.95 11.65
C THR A 186 5.96 -0.90 10.72
N LEU A 187 6.32 0.36 10.96
CA LEU A 187 5.97 1.49 10.10
C LEU A 187 7.24 2.22 9.67
N LYS A 188 7.50 2.27 8.36
CA LYS A 188 8.66 2.99 7.82
C LYS A 188 8.22 4.07 6.85
N LEU A 189 8.44 5.31 7.24
CA LEU A 189 8.08 6.53 6.53
C LEU A 189 9.34 7.34 6.17
N SER A 190 10.46 6.66 5.97
CA SER A 190 11.74 7.28 5.59
C SER A 190 11.66 7.98 4.23
N TYR A 191 12.47 9.02 4.02
CA TYR A 191 12.53 9.75 2.75
C TYR A 191 11.17 10.29 2.29
N ASN A 192 10.41 10.84 3.23
CA ASN A 192 9.29 11.71 2.91
C ASN A 192 9.70 13.16 3.23
N TYR A 193 8.81 14.11 2.97
CA TYR A 193 9.06 15.52 3.27
C TYR A 193 8.30 15.97 4.52
N LEU A 194 8.06 15.06 5.47
CA LEU A 194 7.27 15.34 6.67
C LEU A 194 7.94 16.45 7.49
N SER A 195 7.21 17.54 7.74
CA SER A 195 7.66 18.64 8.59
C SER A 195 7.09 18.56 10.00
N SER A 196 6.01 17.80 10.19
CA SER A 196 5.32 17.61 11.45
C SER A 196 4.69 16.22 11.49
N LEU A 197 4.40 15.77 12.71
CA LEU A 197 3.68 14.53 13.00
C LEU A 197 2.35 14.90 13.67
N ASP A 198 1.35 14.06 13.51
CA ASP A 198 -0.02 14.32 13.99
C ASP A 198 -0.50 13.19 14.93
N ASP A 199 -1.62 13.41 15.61
CA ASP A 199 -2.16 12.47 16.60
C ASP A 199 -2.72 11.17 15.99
N SER A 200 -2.65 10.96 14.67
CA SER A 200 -3.13 9.72 14.06
C SER A 200 -2.34 8.49 14.52
N PHE A 201 -1.12 8.65 15.03
CA PHE A 201 -0.34 7.56 15.62
C PHE A 201 -1.07 6.82 16.76
N ARG A 202 -2.01 7.47 17.46
CA ARG A 202 -2.86 6.80 18.47
C ARG A 202 -3.66 5.62 17.91
N LEU A 203 -3.91 5.63 16.60
CA LEU A 203 -4.61 4.55 15.91
C LEU A 203 -3.71 3.35 15.67
N ALA A 204 -2.38 3.48 15.82
CA ALA A 204 -1.39 2.45 15.55
C ALA A 204 -0.54 2.13 16.79
N ALA A 205 -1.18 1.98 17.95
CA ALA A 205 -0.51 1.70 19.23
C ALA A 205 0.25 0.36 19.31
N SER A 206 0.18 -0.47 18.27
CA SER A 206 0.90 -1.75 18.15
C SER A 206 2.33 -1.60 17.60
N ILE A 207 2.71 -0.42 17.08
CA ILE A 207 4.02 -0.20 16.45
C ILE A 207 5.15 -0.44 17.46
N GLU A 208 6.10 -1.29 17.06
CA GLU A 208 7.35 -1.56 17.78
C GLU A 208 8.55 -0.95 17.05
N VAL A 209 8.49 -0.84 15.72
CA VAL A 209 9.56 -0.31 14.87
C VAL A 209 9.04 0.85 14.04
N LEU A 210 9.60 2.04 14.26
CA LEU A 210 9.27 3.26 13.53
C LEU A 210 10.51 3.85 12.85
N ASP A 211 10.44 4.04 11.54
CA ASP A 211 11.48 4.74 10.79
C ASP A 211 10.93 6.02 10.20
N LEU A 212 11.42 7.16 10.69
CA LEU A 212 11.10 8.52 10.24
C LEU A 212 12.35 9.22 9.69
N SER A 213 13.39 8.47 9.34
CA SER A 213 14.65 9.04 8.84
C SER A 213 14.48 9.80 7.52
N HIS A 214 15.37 10.74 7.24
CA HIS A 214 15.34 11.52 6.00
C HIS A 214 13.99 12.26 5.79
N ASN A 215 13.54 12.97 6.82
CA ASN A 215 12.38 13.87 6.75
C ASN A 215 12.81 15.31 7.11
N ASN A 216 11.85 16.22 7.33
CA ASN A 216 12.11 17.62 7.70
C ASN A 216 11.61 17.93 9.11
N LEU A 217 11.56 16.95 10.01
CA LEU A 217 11.01 17.10 11.34
C LEU A 217 11.88 18.04 12.18
N LYS A 218 11.24 19.03 12.82
CA LYS A 218 11.90 19.93 13.78
C LYS A 218 11.64 19.53 15.24
N ASN A 219 10.44 19.03 15.51
CA ASN A 219 9.98 18.61 16.84
C ASN A 219 9.28 17.25 16.72
N CYS A 220 9.37 16.41 17.75
CA CYS A 220 8.88 15.03 17.69
C CYS A 220 8.29 14.50 19.02
N GLU A 221 7.93 15.38 19.97
CA GLU A 221 7.53 14.95 21.32
C GLU A 221 6.10 14.38 21.39
N GLN A 222 5.14 15.04 20.75
CA GLN A 222 3.71 14.80 21.02
C GLN A 222 3.20 13.39 20.64
N PHE A 223 3.81 12.75 19.63
CA PHE A 223 3.31 11.46 19.15
C PHE A 223 3.85 10.25 19.93
N LEU A 224 4.95 10.41 20.68
CA LEU A 224 5.63 9.27 21.32
C LEU A 224 4.75 8.64 22.41
N HIS A 225 3.94 9.44 23.11
CA HIS A 225 2.96 8.93 24.09
C HIS A 225 1.91 8.00 23.48
N ASN A 226 1.69 8.08 22.16
CA ASN A 226 0.70 7.26 21.45
C ASN A 226 1.23 5.86 21.08
N LEU A 227 2.52 5.59 21.27
CA LEU A 227 3.18 4.36 20.82
C LEU A 227 3.76 3.56 22.02
N PRO A 228 2.90 2.92 22.84
CA PRO A 228 3.31 2.29 24.10
C PRO A 228 4.16 1.02 23.97
N LYS A 229 4.35 0.53 22.74
CA LYS A 229 5.14 -0.68 22.45
C LYS A 229 6.41 -0.37 21.65
N LEU A 230 6.73 0.91 21.48
CA LEU A 230 7.83 1.34 20.62
C LEU A 230 9.17 0.88 21.20
N LYS A 231 9.89 0.04 20.46
CA LYS A 231 11.22 -0.47 20.83
C LYS A 231 12.33 0.17 20.02
N ARG A 232 12.06 0.51 18.76
CA ARG A 232 13.09 1.01 17.84
C ARG A 232 12.56 2.21 17.08
N ILE A 233 13.26 3.33 17.19
CA ILE A 233 12.95 4.53 16.44
C ILE A 233 14.19 5.08 15.72
N ASN A 234 14.02 5.38 14.43
CA ASN A 234 15.02 6.09 13.64
C ASN A 234 14.49 7.48 13.27
N LEU A 235 15.15 8.52 13.78
CA LEU A 235 14.89 9.93 13.52
C LEU A 235 16.09 10.60 12.83
N SER A 236 17.04 9.82 12.32
CA SER A 236 18.23 10.35 11.66
C SER A 236 17.91 11.18 10.41
N PHE A 237 18.81 12.10 10.03
CA PHE A 237 18.61 12.96 8.86
C PHE A 237 17.28 13.75 8.92
N ASN A 238 17.02 14.38 10.06
CA ASN A 238 15.94 15.34 10.25
C ASN A 238 16.51 16.71 10.60
N LYS A 239 15.70 17.61 11.16
CA LYS A 239 16.07 18.97 11.57
C LYS A 239 15.77 19.19 13.05
N LEU A 240 15.86 18.14 13.86
CA LEU A 240 15.57 18.22 15.29
C LEU A 240 16.60 19.13 15.96
N GLU A 241 16.11 20.10 16.73
CA GLU A 241 16.96 21.05 17.49
C GLU A 241 17.16 20.58 18.94
N GLU A 242 16.27 19.71 19.43
CA GLU A 242 16.28 19.15 20.77
C GLU A 242 16.09 17.62 20.75
N ILE A 243 16.57 16.94 21.78
CA ILE A 243 16.27 15.52 22.01
C ILE A 243 14.79 15.45 22.43
N PRO A 244 13.95 14.63 21.78
CA PRO A 244 12.56 14.50 22.17
C PRO A 244 12.44 14.09 23.63
N SER A 245 11.62 14.83 24.39
CA SER A 245 11.22 14.40 25.72
C SER A 245 10.32 13.17 25.61
N ILE A 246 10.89 12.01 25.89
CA ILE A 246 10.18 10.74 25.99
C ILE A 246 9.71 10.67 27.44
N SER A 247 8.55 11.23 27.76
CA SER A 247 8.08 11.23 29.16
C SER A 247 8.04 9.82 29.73
N GLU A 248 8.33 9.67 31.03
CA GLU A 248 8.11 8.48 31.87
C GLU A 248 6.59 8.13 31.97
N SER A 249 5.89 7.87 30.87
CA SER A 249 4.71 7.02 30.91
C SER A 249 5.19 5.57 30.84
N GLU A 250 4.50 4.64 31.50
CA GLU A 250 4.83 3.19 31.55
C GLU A 250 5.11 2.56 30.17
N SER A 251 4.70 3.26 29.10
CA SER A 251 4.95 3.06 27.67
C SER A 251 6.41 3.09 27.20
N THR A 252 7.32 3.83 27.87
CA THR A 252 8.65 4.17 27.29
C THR A 252 9.81 3.36 27.87
N SER A 253 9.56 2.53 28.88
CA SER A 253 10.54 1.62 29.49
C SER A 253 11.01 0.47 28.57
N GLN A 254 10.63 0.47 27.29
CA GLN A 254 10.93 -0.59 26.32
C GLN A 254 11.76 -0.11 25.13
N LEU A 255 12.19 1.16 25.07
CA LEU A 255 12.99 1.64 23.95
C LEU A 255 14.39 1.03 23.97
N GLU A 256 14.71 0.26 22.94
CA GLU A 256 15.98 -0.47 22.77
C GLU A 256 16.92 0.24 21.79
N TYR A 257 16.39 1.03 20.86
CA TYR A 257 17.17 1.71 19.82
C TYR A 257 16.61 3.08 19.49
N LEU A 258 17.47 4.09 19.57
CA LEU A 258 17.19 5.47 19.18
C LEU A 258 18.33 5.99 18.31
N ASP A 259 18.00 6.40 17.08
CA ASP A 259 18.95 7.07 16.18
C ASP A 259 18.54 8.51 15.93
N LEU A 260 19.37 9.45 16.40
CA LEU A 260 19.23 10.89 16.23
C LEU A 260 20.35 11.50 15.37
N SER A 261 21.15 10.67 14.70
CA SER A 261 22.27 11.14 13.89
C SER A 261 21.83 12.11 12.78
N TYR A 262 22.70 13.04 12.38
CA TYR A 262 22.41 14.02 11.33
C TYR A 262 21.15 14.87 11.60
N ASN A 263 21.04 15.39 12.82
CA ASN A 263 20.08 16.42 13.24
C ASN A 263 20.83 17.71 13.65
N ASN A 264 20.10 18.73 14.12
CA ASN A 264 20.63 20.02 14.58
C ASN A 264 20.66 20.11 16.12
N ILE A 265 20.87 18.99 16.81
CA ILE A 265 20.81 18.93 18.27
C ILE A 265 22.10 19.51 18.84
N GLU A 266 22.01 20.71 19.42
CA GLU A 266 23.18 21.42 19.99
C GLU A 266 23.43 21.08 21.47
N LYS A 267 22.38 20.67 22.19
CA LYS A 267 22.43 20.43 23.64
C LYS A 267 21.76 19.12 24.00
N ILE A 268 22.41 18.36 24.88
CA ILE A 268 21.81 17.24 25.59
C ILE A 268 21.20 17.84 26.85
N ASN A 269 19.88 18.02 26.86
CA ASN A 269 19.19 18.50 28.05
C ASN A 269 19.29 17.42 29.13
N ALA A 270 19.90 17.72 30.29
CA ALA A 270 20.07 16.78 31.40
C ALA A 270 18.74 16.25 31.99
N SER A 271 17.62 16.84 31.61
CA SER A 271 16.25 16.41 31.94
C SER A 271 15.66 15.39 30.95
N SER A 272 16.29 15.18 29.79
CA SER A 272 15.93 14.08 28.88
C SER A 272 16.51 12.78 29.43
N LYS A 273 15.79 12.17 30.38
CA LYS A 273 16.04 10.78 30.74
C LYS A 273 15.56 9.92 29.57
N LEU A 274 16.53 9.34 28.86
CA LEU A 274 16.32 8.29 27.88
C LEU A 274 16.08 6.95 28.57
#